data_AF-A0A3N9VMN6-F1
#
_entry.id   AF-A0A3N9VMN6-F1
#
_cell.length_a   1.000
_cell.length_b   1.000
_cell.length_c   1.000
_cell.angle_alpha   90.00
_cell.angle_beta   90.00
_cell.angle_gamma   90.00
#
_symmetry.space_group_name_H-M   'P 1'
#
loop_
_entity.id
_entity.type
_entity.pdbx_description
1 polymer ?
#
loop_
_entity_poly.entity_id
_entity_poly.type
_entity_poly.pdbx_seq_one_letter_code
_entity_poly.pdbx_strand_id
1 'polypeptide(L)'
;MSIQYPWALLLLALIPAVLIAKKKYAVRTGFSWVSVLGQNLQPGPLKAHGADFLAAAAMVLFVLAVANVQYSSYWQKNYLESKWIMLVQDLSGSMGRPSDESGNVTLGDVALEGANAFIDLRNKDDLIGIIAFSNLAQLIAPPSFDREILRKKLELLNRKSDSAVFRELTGGGETNASYAAWLALCVFFMLLPEENQPSYEQINDLRYSLMGESTAALQIPATLKKTDFGRGMAIVLFTDGRIEANKSTEDVEKGLLNFVNVIGLVKQLGIKLYLVVVGGDVAGEVRLALEGAAAESSAGQIFYMPRTLDKTQINAVYNKINALEKNRLLVKLEKRKKDTRGPLAVTAAVLLVAYWMFQILPATRKI
;
A
#
# COMPACT_ATOMS: atom_id res chain seq x y z
N MET A 1 -22.71 -21.16 -1.02
CA MET A 1 -23.69 -20.06 -0.87
C MET A 1 -23.70 -19.62 0.59
N SER A 2 -23.66 -18.31 0.86
CA SER A 2 -23.84 -17.79 2.24
C SER A 2 -24.89 -16.68 2.23
N ILE A 3 -25.75 -16.67 3.24
CA ILE A 3 -26.78 -15.64 3.43
C ILE A 3 -26.22 -14.59 4.38
N GLN A 4 -26.17 -13.32 3.97
CA GLN A 4 -25.60 -12.26 4.82
C GLN A 4 -26.52 -11.92 6.00
N TYR A 5 -27.83 -11.95 5.80
CA TYR A 5 -28.83 -11.63 6.82
C TYR A 5 -29.90 -12.73 6.88
N PRO A 6 -29.65 -13.86 7.59
CA PRO A 6 -30.58 -14.99 7.64
C PRO A 6 -31.92 -14.63 8.29
N TRP A 7 -31.93 -13.66 9.22
CA TRP A 7 -33.15 -13.17 9.88
C TRP A 7 -34.14 -12.51 8.91
N ALA A 8 -33.69 -12.02 7.76
CA ALA A 8 -34.56 -11.43 6.75
C ALA A 8 -35.57 -12.44 6.18
N LEU A 9 -35.28 -13.75 6.23
CA LEU A 9 -36.19 -14.80 5.79
C LEU A 9 -37.48 -14.87 6.62
N LEU A 10 -37.47 -14.37 7.86
CA LEU A 10 -38.67 -14.28 8.69
C LEU A 10 -39.74 -13.37 8.07
N LEU A 11 -39.33 -12.39 7.23
CA LEU A 11 -40.26 -11.53 6.50
C LEU A 11 -41.11 -12.31 5.48
N LEU A 12 -40.68 -13.51 5.07
CA LEU A 12 -41.46 -14.36 4.17
C LEU A 12 -42.78 -14.83 4.83
N ALA A 13 -42.79 -14.99 6.15
CA ALA A 13 -44.00 -15.34 6.91
C ALA A 13 -45.04 -14.20 6.94
N LEU A 14 -44.65 -12.95 6.69
CA LEU A 14 -45.57 -11.80 6.64
C LEU A 14 -46.33 -11.70 5.30
N ILE A 15 -45.81 -12.30 4.22
CA ILE A 15 -46.44 -12.27 2.89
C ILE A 15 -47.87 -12.85 2.91
N PRO A 16 -48.13 -14.06 3.45
CA PRO A 16 -49.50 -14.59 3.51
C PRO A 16 -50.41 -13.74 4.40
N ALA A 17 -49.90 -13.17 5.49
CA ALA A 17 -50.67 -12.29 6.38
C ALA A 17 -51.16 -11.03 5.64
N VAL A 18 -50.31 -10.40 4.82
CA VAL A 18 -50.67 -9.24 4.01
C VAL A 18 -51.72 -9.58 2.95
N LEU A 19 -51.60 -10.73 2.27
CA LEU A 19 -52.58 -11.16 1.27
C LEU A 19 -53.95 -11.48 1.88
N ILE A 20 -53.97 -12.07 3.09
CA ILE A 20 -55.21 -12.35 3.83
C ILE A 20 -55.85 -11.04 4.33
N ALA A 21 -55.06 -10.11 4.85
CA ALA A 21 -55.53 -8.80 5.27
C ALA A 21 -56.12 -8.01 4.09
N LYS A 22 -55.47 -8.03 2.92
CA LYS A 22 -56.01 -7.42 1.68
C LYS A 22 -57.39 -7.98 1.33
N LYS A 23 -57.62 -9.29 1.47
CA LYS A 23 -58.94 -9.90 1.24
C LYS A 23 -59.99 -9.48 2.28
N LYS A 24 -59.59 -9.23 3.53
CA LYS A 24 -60.48 -8.75 4.61
C LYS A 24 -60.82 -7.26 4.48
N TYR A 25 -59.88 -6.43 4.03
CA TYR A 25 -60.03 -4.98 3.91
C TYR A 25 -60.34 -4.49 2.49
N ALA A 26 -60.48 -5.40 1.52
CA ALA A 26 -61.07 -5.07 0.24
C ALA A 26 -62.50 -4.58 0.51
N VAL A 27 -62.66 -3.26 0.47
CA VAL A 27 -63.94 -2.58 0.65
C VAL A 27 -64.94 -3.28 -0.27
N ARG A 28 -65.89 -4.01 0.32
CA ARG A 28 -67.10 -4.42 -0.38
C ARG A 28 -67.80 -3.12 -0.75
N THR A 29 -67.53 -2.60 -1.95
CA THR A 29 -68.33 -1.52 -2.52
C THR A 29 -69.73 -2.07 -2.70
N GLY A 30 -70.58 -1.82 -1.72
CA GLY A 30 -71.97 -2.28 -1.68
C GLY A 30 -72.79 -1.52 -2.70
N PHE A 31 -72.72 -1.93 -3.96
CA PHE A 31 -73.77 -1.63 -4.92
C PHE A 31 -74.86 -2.69 -4.76
N SER A 32 -75.92 -2.36 -4.03
CA SER A 32 -77.05 -3.26 -3.72
C SER A 32 -77.86 -3.73 -4.94
N TRP A 33 -77.51 -3.33 -6.17
CA TRP A 33 -78.29 -3.60 -7.40
C TRP A 33 -77.50 -4.35 -8.49
N VAL A 34 -76.32 -4.92 -8.18
CA VAL A 34 -75.52 -5.72 -9.14
C VAL A 34 -75.74 -7.23 -8.97
N SER A 35 -76.54 -7.67 -8.00
CA SER A 35 -76.85 -9.09 -7.78
C SER A 35 -77.63 -9.77 -8.91
N VAL A 36 -78.18 -8.99 -9.86
CA VAL A 36 -78.96 -9.48 -11.00
C VAL A 36 -78.14 -9.47 -12.30
N LEU A 37 -77.03 -8.74 -12.36
CA LEU A 37 -76.22 -8.62 -13.58
C LEU A 37 -74.98 -9.53 -13.52
N GLY A 38 -75.19 -10.82 -13.81
CA GLY A 38 -74.13 -11.68 -14.33
C GLY A 38 -73.55 -12.72 -13.36
N GLN A 39 -74.30 -13.80 -13.12
CA GLN A 39 -73.72 -15.07 -12.63
C GLN A 39 -72.71 -15.71 -13.62
N ASN A 40 -72.59 -15.19 -14.85
CA ASN A 40 -71.74 -15.71 -15.92
C ASN A 40 -70.48 -14.87 -16.24
N LEU A 41 -70.18 -13.83 -15.47
CA LEU A 41 -68.93 -13.06 -15.62
C LEU A 41 -67.93 -13.49 -14.53
N GLN A 42 -67.56 -14.78 -14.52
CA GLN A 42 -66.43 -15.20 -13.71
C GLN A 42 -65.14 -14.79 -14.43
N PRO A 43 -64.30 -13.91 -13.86
CA PRO A 43 -63.02 -13.59 -14.46
C PRO A 43 -62.19 -14.87 -14.54
N GLY A 44 -61.61 -15.14 -15.71
CA GLY A 44 -60.71 -16.29 -15.88
C GLY A 44 -59.59 -16.31 -14.83
N PRO A 45 -59.01 -17.49 -14.52
CA PRO A 45 -58.09 -17.67 -13.39
C PRO A 45 -56.91 -16.70 -13.39
N LEU A 46 -56.44 -16.33 -14.58
CA LEU A 46 -55.36 -15.36 -14.80
C LEU A 46 -55.74 -13.93 -14.39
N LYS A 47 -56.98 -13.49 -14.66
CA LYS A 47 -57.50 -12.18 -14.21
C LYS A 47 -57.87 -12.19 -12.73
N ALA A 48 -58.30 -13.34 -12.21
CA ALA A 48 -58.67 -13.49 -10.81
C ALA A 48 -57.45 -13.49 -9.86
N HIS A 49 -56.36 -14.16 -10.22
CA HIS A 49 -55.21 -14.39 -9.33
C HIS A 49 -53.89 -13.80 -9.84
N GLY A 50 -53.81 -13.37 -11.10
CA GLY A 50 -52.56 -12.89 -11.71
C GLY A 50 -51.94 -11.70 -10.98
N ALA A 51 -52.74 -10.72 -10.57
CA ALA A 51 -52.25 -9.56 -9.82
C ALA A 51 -51.74 -9.93 -8.43
N ASP A 52 -52.41 -10.85 -7.72
CA ASP A 52 -52.00 -11.30 -6.39
C ASP A 52 -50.74 -12.19 -6.47
N PHE A 53 -50.61 -13.00 -7.53
CA PHE A 53 -49.39 -13.78 -7.82
C PHE A 53 -48.20 -12.86 -8.13
N LEU A 54 -48.39 -11.82 -8.94
CA LEU A 54 -47.34 -10.87 -9.28
C LEU A 54 -46.86 -10.07 -8.05
N ALA A 55 -47.79 -9.67 -7.18
CA ALA A 55 -47.47 -9.03 -5.91
C ALA A 55 -46.71 -9.97 -4.95
N ALA A 56 -47.15 -11.22 -4.83
CA ALA A 56 -46.46 -12.21 -4.01
C ALA A 56 -45.05 -12.49 -4.53
N ALA A 57 -44.88 -12.64 -5.85
CA ALA A 57 -43.59 -12.84 -6.48
C ALA A 57 -42.64 -11.64 -6.25
N ALA A 58 -43.15 -10.41 -6.37
CA ALA A 58 -42.37 -9.20 -6.07
C ALA A 58 -41.94 -9.13 -4.59
N MET A 59 -42.85 -9.46 -3.65
CA MET A 59 -42.53 -9.49 -2.22
C MET A 59 -41.47 -10.56 -1.90
N VAL A 60 -41.57 -11.76 -2.48
CA VAL A 60 -40.57 -12.82 -2.29
C VAL A 60 -39.20 -12.38 -2.82
N LEU A 61 -39.15 -11.78 -4.01
CA LEU A 61 -37.89 -11.28 -4.59
C LEU A 61 -37.28 -10.14 -3.77
N PHE A 62 -38.11 -9.28 -3.17
CA PHE A 62 -37.66 -8.24 -2.27
C PHE A 62 -37.06 -8.82 -0.99
N VAL A 63 -37.71 -9.81 -0.38
CA VAL A 63 -37.17 -10.51 0.80
C VAL A 63 -35.84 -11.20 0.48
N LEU A 64 -35.71 -11.83 -0.69
CA LEU A 64 -34.46 -12.43 -1.15
C LEU A 64 -33.37 -11.38 -1.41
N ALA A 65 -33.73 -10.19 -1.91
CA ALA A 65 -32.80 -9.07 -2.06
C ALA A 65 -32.28 -8.57 -0.70
N VAL A 66 -33.14 -8.50 0.33
CA VAL A 66 -32.74 -8.13 1.70
C VAL A 66 -31.83 -9.19 2.32
N ALA A 67 -32.20 -10.47 2.19
CA ALA A 67 -31.42 -11.61 2.69
C ALA A 67 -30.02 -11.70 2.04
N ASN A 68 -29.88 -11.19 0.81
CA ASN A 68 -28.65 -11.13 0.02
C ASN A 68 -27.94 -12.48 -0.08
N VAL A 69 -28.43 -13.31 -1.00
CA VAL A 69 -27.85 -14.63 -1.27
C VAL A 69 -26.55 -14.46 -2.04
N GLN A 70 -25.42 -14.72 -1.39
CA GLN A 70 -24.10 -14.60 -2.02
C GLN A 70 -23.73 -15.93 -2.69
N TYR A 71 -23.60 -15.93 -4.02
CA TYR A 71 -23.40 -17.15 -4.82
C TYR A 71 -21.95 -17.43 -5.21
N SER A 72 -21.11 -16.40 -5.31
CA SER A 72 -19.72 -16.56 -5.76
C SER A 72 -18.78 -15.61 -5.03
N SER A 73 -17.56 -16.04 -4.75
CA SER A 73 -16.48 -15.18 -4.27
C SER A 73 -15.53 -14.86 -5.41
N TYR A 74 -15.21 -13.59 -5.59
CA TYR A 74 -14.15 -13.16 -6.50
C TYR A 74 -13.04 -12.48 -5.69
N TRP A 75 -11.82 -12.61 -6.19
CA TRP A 75 -10.68 -11.89 -5.64
C TRP A 75 -10.71 -10.48 -6.22
N GLN A 76 -11.04 -9.50 -5.38
CA GLN A 76 -10.92 -8.10 -5.77
C GLN A 76 -9.50 -7.63 -5.43
N LYS A 77 -8.78 -7.20 -6.46
CA LYS A 77 -7.47 -6.55 -6.33
C LYS A 77 -7.73 -5.08 -5.97
N ASN A 78 -7.58 -4.71 -4.70
CA ASN A 78 -7.56 -3.30 -4.30
C ASN A 78 -6.12 -2.82 -4.22
N TYR A 79 -5.78 -1.75 -4.93
CA TYR A 79 -4.46 -1.14 -4.87
C TYR A 79 -4.36 -0.30 -3.58
N LEU A 80 -3.64 -0.79 -2.58
CA LEU A 80 -3.08 0.00 -1.50
C LEU A 80 -1.91 0.82 -2.06
N GLU A 81 -1.89 2.11 -1.72
CA GLU A 81 -0.76 3.01 -1.99
C GLU A 81 0.37 2.74 -0.97
N SER A 82 0.86 1.50 -1.01
CA SER A 82 1.99 0.91 -0.29
C SER A 82 3.36 1.45 -0.65
N LYS A 83 4.16 2.03 0.27
CA LYS A 83 5.57 2.33 -0.01
C LYS A 83 6.50 1.37 0.73
N TRP A 84 7.61 0.99 0.09
CA TRP A 84 8.68 0.20 0.71
C TRP A 84 9.89 1.10 0.91
N ILE A 85 10.27 1.30 2.16
CA ILE A 85 11.28 2.28 2.52
C ILE A 85 12.37 1.61 3.34
N MET A 86 13.62 1.74 2.90
CA MET A 86 14.77 1.36 3.70
C MET A 86 15.42 2.61 4.27
N LEU A 87 15.33 2.78 5.59
CA LEU A 87 16.11 3.79 6.30
C LEU A 87 17.51 3.25 6.49
N VAL A 88 18.50 4.04 6.09
CA VAL A 88 19.92 3.69 6.17
C VAL A 88 20.61 4.74 7.06
N GLN A 89 21.04 4.31 8.24
CA GLN A 89 21.62 5.19 9.26
C GLN A 89 23.15 5.07 9.27
N ASP A 90 23.83 6.19 9.05
CA ASP A 90 25.28 6.30 9.21
C ASP A 90 25.63 6.39 10.71
N LEU A 91 26.56 5.53 11.14
CA LEU A 91 27.17 5.47 12.46
C LEU A 91 28.70 5.54 12.38
N SER A 92 29.27 6.01 11.27
CA SER A 92 30.70 6.21 11.09
C SER A 92 31.27 7.19 12.13
N GLY A 93 32.59 7.17 12.32
CA GLY A 93 33.24 8.06 13.31
C GLY A 93 32.98 9.55 13.05
N SER A 94 32.70 9.90 11.79
CA SER A 94 32.33 11.25 11.38
C SER A 94 31.02 11.76 12.01
N MET A 95 30.09 10.86 12.28
CA MET A 95 28.79 11.14 12.90
C MET A 95 28.90 11.42 14.41
N GLY A 96 30.02 11.04 15.04
CA GLY A 96 30.29 11.32 16.44
C GLY A 96 30.67 12.78 16.74
N ARG A 97 30.80 13.64 15.71
CA ARG A 97 31.11 15.06 15.91
C ARG A 97 29.97 15.77 16.64
N PRO A 98 30.29 16.73 17.54
CA PRO A 98 29.28 17.53 18.20
C PRO A 98 28.52 18.40 17.19
N SER A 99 27.20 18.43 17.34
CA SER A 99 26.27 19.24 16.55
C SER A 99 26.29 20.71 17.02
N ASP A 100 26.45 20.92 18.32
CA ASP A 100 26.42 22.23 18.99
C ASP A 100 27.72 22.52 19.75
N GLU A 101 27.90 23.79 20.15
CA GLU A 101 29.03 24.21 20.98
C GLU A 101 29.01 23.57 22.39
N SER A 102 27.83 23.13 22.84
CA SER A 102 27.66 22.45 24.12
C SER A 102 28.26 21.04 24.12
N GLY A 103 28.47 20.42 22.96
CA GLY A 103 29.03 19.07 22.83
C GLY A 103 28.12 17.94 23.32
N ASN A 104 26.87 18.24 23.70
CA ASN A 104 25.96 17.27 24.31
C ASN A 104 25.25 16.39 23.28
N VAL A 105 25.10 16.91 22.05
CA VAL A 105 24.40 16.25 20.95
C VAL A 105 25.37 16.03 19.80
N THR A 106 25.38 14.84 19.21
CA THR A 106 26.20 14.53 18.03
C THR A 106 25.41 14.62 16.73
N LEU A 107 26.09 14.67 15.58
CA LEU A 107 25.41 14.59 14.27
C LEU A 107 24.61 13.27 14.12
N GLY A 108 25.14 12.18 14.68
CA GLY A 108 24.44 10.89 14.75
C GLY A 108 23.15 10.94 15.55
N ASP A 109 23.14 11.64 16.69
CA ASP A 109 21.93 11.82 17.50
C ASP A 109 20.85 12.60 16.74
N VAL A 110 21.24 13.66 16.01
CA VAL A 110 20.33 14.45 15.19
C VAL A 110 19.77 13.64 14.02
N ALA A 111 20.63 12.85 13.37
CA ALA A 111 20.22 11.92 12.31
C ALA A 111 19.23 10.87 12.81
N LEU A 112 19.47 10.28 13.99
CA LEU A 112 18.56 9.30 14.61
C LEU A 112 17.22 9.91 15.02
N GLU A 113 17.22 11.14 15.54
CA GLU A 113 15.96 11.83 15.84
C GLU A 113 15.19 12.15 14.54
N GLY A 114 15.90 12.54 13.48
CA GLY A 114 15.35 12.64 12.14
C GLY A 114 14.76 11.30 11.66
N ALA A 115 15.48 10.19 11.79
CA ALA A 115 14.98 8.88 11.40
C ALA A 115 13.70 8.48 12.18
N ASN A 116 13.64 8.78 13.48
CA ASN A 116 12.42 8.56 14.27
C ASN A 116 11.26 9.43 13.80
N ALA A 117 11.51 10.73 13.56
CA ALA A 117 10.49 11.63 13.00
C ALA A 117 10.01 11.18 11.61
N PHE A 118 10.90 10.62 10.77
CA PHE A 118 10.53 10.01 9.49
C PHE A 118 9.49 8.91 9.71
N ILE A 119 9.73 8.01 10.66
CA ILE A 119 8.85 6.86 10.92
C ILE A 119 7.47 7.33 11.40
N ASP A 120 7.43 8.37 12.25
CA ASP A 120 6.20 8.89 12.84
C ASP A 120 5.31 9.64 11.82
N LEU A 121 5.92 10.35 10.87
CA LEU A 121 5.20 11.12 9.85
C LEU A 121 4.62 10.25 8.72
N ARG A 122 5.03 8.97 8.65
CA ARG A 122 4.66 8.07 7.56
C ARG A 122 3.33 7.36 7.82
N ASN A 123 2.68 6.95 6.73
CA ASN A 123 1.40 6.24 6.81
C ASN A 123 1.62 4.88 7.46
N LYS A 124 0.64 4.41 8.24
CA LYS A 124 0.71 3.10 8.93
C LYS A 124 0.86 1.91 7.98
N ASP A 125 0.44 2.08 6.73
CA ASP A 125 0.50 1.05 5.69
C ASP A 125 1.84 1.01 4.93
N ASP A 126 2.80 1.90 5.23
CA ASP A 126 4.14 1.85 4.62
C ASP A 126 5.00 0.78 5.31
N LEU A 127 5.75 0.02 4.52
CA LEU A 127 6.76 -0.93 4.99
C LEU A 127 8.07 -0.19 5.17
N ILE A 128 8.61 -0.20 6.39
CA ILE A 128 9.87 0.47 6.70
C ILE A 128 10.85 -0.54 7.29
N GLY A 129 12.04 -0.64 6.69
CA GLY A 129 13.19 -1.37 7.24
C GLY A 129 14.27 -0.42 7.71
N ILE A 130 15.17 -0.90 8.57
CA ILE A 130 16.28 -0.13 9.13
C ILE A 130 17.58 -0.89 8.89
N ILE A 131 18.52 -0.23 8.23
CA ILE A 131 19.91 -0.62 8.08
C ILE A 131 20.75 0.42 8.81
N ALA A 132 21.82 -0.04 9.47
CA ALA A 132 22.84 0.85 10.02
C ALA A 132 24.20 0.46 9.46
N PHE A 133 25.08 1.43 9.29
CA PHE A 133 26.39 1.19 8.71
C PHE A 133 27.49 2.08 9.27
N SER A 134 28.70 1.57 9.16
CA SER A 134 29.98 2.20 9.55
C SER A 134 31.08 1.51 8.73
N ASN A 135 32.01 0.76 9.33
CA ASN A 135 32.94 -0.13 8.61
C ASN A 135 32.21 -1.30 7.92
N LEU A 136 31.12 -1.78 8.53
CA LEU A 136 30.22 -2.79 7.98
C LEU A 136 28.79 -2.24 7.92
N ALA A 137 27.93 -2.86 7.10
CA ALA A 137 26.50 -2.55 7.08
C ALA A 137 25.69 -3.75 7.56
N GLN A 138 24.69 -3.49 8.41
CA GLN A 138 23.87 -4.52 9.04
C GLN A 138 22.39 -4.15 8.96
N LEU A 139 21.55 -5.17 8.70
CA LEU A 139 20.10 -5.05 8.79
C LEU A 139 19.68 -5.10 10.26
N ILE A 140 19.16 -3.99 10.77
CA ILE A 140 18.74 -3.83 12.18
C ILE A 140 17.29 -4.25 12.37
N ALA A 141 16.45 -3.88 11.39
CA ALA A 141 15.05 -4.27 11.35
C ALA A 141 14.67 -4.62 9.90
N PRO A 142 14.12 -5.82 9.65
CA PRO A 142 13.49 -6.10 8.36
C PRO A 142 12.29 -5.18 8.15
N PRO A 143 11.86 -4.98 6.89
CA PRO A 143 10.70 -4.16 6.58
C PRO A 143 9.45 -4.58 7.36
N SER A 144 8.92 -3.66 8.15
CA SER A 144 7.77 -3.88 9.04
C SER A 144 6.77 -2.74 8.96
N PHE A 145 5.51 -3.04 9.23
CA PHE A 145 4.45 -2.05 9.44
C PHE A 145 4.43 -1.53 10.89
N ASP A 146 5.02 -2.30 11.83
CA ASP A 146 5.01 -2.00 13.27
C ASP A 146 6.01 -0.89 13.63
N ARG A 147 5.49 0.30 13.90
CA ARG A 147 6.28 1.49 14.22
C ARG A 147 6.91 1.44 15.60
N GLU A 148 6.30 0.73 16.54
CA GLU A 148 6.87 0.60 17.88
C GLU A 148 8.12 -0.27 17.86
N ILE A 149 8.10 -1.36 17.10
CA ILE A 149 9.27 -2.22 16.93
C ILE A 149 10.39 -1.43 16.24
N LEU A 150 10.08 -0.71 15.16
CA LEU A 150 11.08 0.08 14.43
C LEU A 150 11.73 1.16 15.32
N ARG A 151 10.93 1.85 16.14
CA ARG A 151 11.44 2.84 17.11
C ARG A 151 12.37 2.21 18.15
N LYS A 152 11.96 1.07 18.74
CA LYS A 152 12.82 0.32 19.67
C LYS A 152 14.11 -0.16 19.01
N LYS A 153 14.06 -0.50 17.72
CA LYS A 153 15.24 -0.92 16.94
C LYS A 153 16.17 0.26 16.62
N LEU A 154 15.64 1.44 16.31
CA LEU A 154 16.44 2.66 16.19
C LEU A 154 17.09 3.06 17.52
N GLU A 155 16.41 2.86 18.64
CA GLU A 155 16.95 3.15 19.97
C GLU A 155 18.23 2.34 20.27
N LEU A 156 18.35 1.12 19.73
CA LEU A 156 19.57 0.31 19.82
C LEU A 156 20.78 0.99 19.15
N LEU A 157 20.55 1.86 18.17
CA LEU A 157 21.59 2.59 17.46
C LEU A 157 21.99 3.89 18.17
N ASN A 158 21.30 4.24 19.26
CA ASN A 158 21.62 5.42 20.03
C ASN A 158 22.85 5.16 20.90
N ARG A 159 23.80 6.09 20.87
CA ARG A 159 24.99 6.08 21.73
C ARG A 159 24.64 5.92 23.22
N LYS A 160 23.56 6.57 23.67
CA LYS A 160 23.10 6.52 25.07
C LYS A 160 22.62 5.13 25.50
N SER A 161 22.17 4.31 24.56
CA SER A 161 21.72 2.95 24.85
C SER A 161 22.90 1.99 25.09
N ASP A 162 24.10 2.31 24.61
CA ASP A 162 25.30 1.45 24.64
C ASP A 162 24.97 -0.02 24.35
N SER A 163 24.24 -0.26 23.25
CA SER A 163 23.85 -1.61 22.87
C SER A 163 25.03 -2.37 22.27
N ALA A 164 24.97 -3.71 22.27
CA ALA A 164 25.99 -4.53 21.59
C ALA A 164 26.11 -4.17 20.10
N VAL A 165 24.98 -3.93 19.45
CA VAL A 165 24.90 -3.52 18.03
C VAL A 165 25.58 -2.17 17.82
N PHE A 166 25.35 -1.21 18.72
CA PHE A 166 25.99 0.11 18.63
C PHE A 166 27.51 0.00 18.74
N ARG A 167 28.02 -0.76 19.73
CA ARG A 167 29.47 -0.94 19.92
C ARG A 167 30.14 -1.64 18.74
N GLU A 168 29.49 -2.66 18.18
CA GLU A 168 29.99 -3.40 17.03
C GLU A 168 30.11 -2.50 15.79
N LEU A 169 29.07 -1.72 15.50
CA LEU A 169 29.08 -0.80 14.37
C LEU A 169 30.07 0.35 14.61
N THR A 170 30.10 0.96 15.79
CA THR A 170 30.95 2.14 16.00
C THR A 170 32.44 1.83 16.20
N GLY A 171 32.82 0.56 16.41
CA GLY A 171 34.20 0.17 16.72
C GLY A 171 35.23 0.44 15.61
N GLY A 172 34.81 0.54 14.34
CA GLY A 172 35.71 0.66 13.19
C GLY A 172 35.94 2.08 12.67
N GLY A 173 35.06 3.04 12.95
CA GLY A 173 35.18 4.44 12.53
C GLY A 173 35.09 4.74 11.01
N GLU A 174 35.30 3.75 10.15
CA GLU A 174 35.17 3.82 8.68
C GLU A 174 33.71 3.96 8.21
N THR A 175 33.53 4.16 6.90
CA THR A 175 32.22 4.44 6.26
C THR A 175 32.01 3.54 5.04
N ASN A 176 30.94 2.74 5.04
CA ASN A 176 30.61 1.81 3.97
C ASN A 176 29.17 2.01 3.47
N ALA A 177 28.90 3.22 2.98
CA ALA A 177 27.58 3.61 2.48
C ALA A 177 27.18 2.80 1.23
N SER A 178 28.15 2.41 0.40
CA SER A 178 27.88 1.65 -0.83
C SER A 178 27.36 0.25 -0.53
N TYR A 179 27.96 -0.45 0.42
CA TYR A 179 27.45 -1.75 0.86
C TYR A 179 26.11 -1.63 1.58
N ALA A 180 25.87 -0.55 2.34
CA ALA A 180 24.58 -0.31 2.98
C ALA A 180 23.44 -0.11 1.97
N ALA A 181 23.68 0.65 0.90
CA ALA A 181 22.73 0.81 -0.20
C ALA A 181 22.53 -0.50 -0.98
N TRP A 182 23.58 -1.29 -1.21
CA TRP A 182 23.46 -2.63 -1.79
C TRP A 182 22.66 -3.59 -0.91
N LEU A 183 22.87 -3.57 0.40
CA LEU A 183 22.10 -4.38 1.35
C LEU A 183 20.62 -4.03 1.30
N ALA A 184 20.27 -2.75 1.16
CA ALA A 184 18.88 -2.32 0.97
C ALA A 184 18.27 -2.92 -0.31
N LEU A 185 19.01 -2.95 -1.43
CA LEU A 185 18.59 -3.59 -2.66
C LEU A 185 18.35 -5.09 -2.47
N CYS A 186 19.27 -5.79 -1.80
CA CYS A 186 19.11 -7.21 -1.48
C CYS A 186 17.85 -7.48 -0.66
N VAL A 187 17.54 -6.63 0.32
CA VAL A 187 16.30 -6.74 1.11
C VAL A 187 15.07 -6.57 0.21
N PHE A 188 15.07 -5.63 -0.72
CA PHE A 188 13.97 -5.49 -1.68
C PHE A 188 13.82 -6.70 -2.60
N PHE A 189 14.93 -7.29 -3.05
CA PHE A 189 14.90 -8.53 -3.84
C PHE A 189 14.25 -9.68 -3.06
N MET A 190 14.57 -9.83 -1.77
CA MET A 190 14.00 -10.88 -0.91
C MET A 190 12.50 -10.70 -0.64
N LEU A 191 11.98 -9.47 -0.75
CA LEU A 191 10.55 -9.20 -0.57
C LEU A 191 9.71 -9.49 -1.82
N LEU A 192 10.34 -9.79 -2.95
CA LEU A 192 9.60 -10.17 -4.15
C LEU A 192 8.97 -11.57 -4.02
N PRO A 193 7.86 -11.84 -4.74
CA PRO A 193 7.38 -13.19 -4.94
C PRO A 193 8.50 -14.09 -5.47
N GLU A 194 8.56 -15.35 -5.03
CA GLU A 194 9.64 -16.30 -5.35
C GLU A 194 9.89 -16.39 -6.88
N GLU A 195 8.84 -16.34 -7.70
CA GLU A 195 8.98 -16.37 -9.16
C GLU A 195 9.74 -15.19 -9.78
N ASN A 196 9.84 -14.07 -9.06
CA ASN A 196 10.48 -12.83 -9.51
C ASN A 196 11.79 -12.53 -8.77
N GLN A 197 12.18 -13.36 -7.80
CA GLN A 197 13.44 -13.18 -7.08
C GLN A 197 14.62 -13.49 -8.01
N PRO A 198 15.63 -12.62 -8.09
CA PRO A 198 16.86 -12.92 -8.82
C PRO A 198 17.60 -14.09 -8.16
N SER A 199 18.25 -14.94 -8.97
CA SER A 199 19.05 -16.05 -8.45
C SER A 199 20.29 -15.55 -7.72
N TYR A 200 20.90 -16.41 -6.90
CA TYR A 200 22.16 -16.09 -6.23
C TYR A 200 23.25 -15.66 -7.24
N GLU A 201 23.39 -16.37 -8.36
CA GLU A 201 24.34 -16.02 -9.42
C GLU A 201 24.05 -14.64 -10.00
N GLN A 202 22.79 -14.31 -10.28
CA GLN A 202 22.41 -12.99 -10.79
C GLN A 202 22.71 -11.87 -9.79
N ILE A 203 22.45 -12.09 -8.49
CA ILE A 203 22.78 -11.13 -7.43
C ILE A 203 24.30 -10.94 -7.32
N ASN A 204 25.06 -12.03 -7.44
CA ASN A 204 26.51 -12.02 -7.37
C ASN A 204 27.13 -11.30 -8.59
N ASP A 205 26.63 -11.57 -9.79
CA ASP A 205 27.05 -10.90 -11.03
C ASP A 205 26.75 -9.40 -10.98
N LEU A 206 25.56 -9.02 -10.47
CA LEU A 206 25.22 -7.63 -10.20
C LEU A 206 26.23 -7.02 -9.22
N ARG A 207 26.52 -7.68 -8.10
CA ARG A 207 27.52 -7.20 -7.13
C ARG A 207 28.88 -6.96 -7.79
N TYR A 208 29.38 -7.89 -8.59
CA TYR A 208 30.65 -7.74 -9.30
C TYR A 208 30.65 -6.56 -10.28
N SER A 209 29.54 -6.35 -11.00
CA SER A 209 29.40 -5.23 -11.93
C SER A 209 29.42 -3.85 -11.27
N LEU A 210 29.23 -3.80 -9.94
CA LEU A 210 29.23 -2.56 -9.16
C LEU A 210 30.62 -2.17 -8.65
N MET A 211 31.62 -3.04 -8.76
CA MET A 211 32.99 -2.76 -8.33
C MET A 211 33.79 -2.04 -9.42
N GLY A 212 34.79 -1.25 -9.02
CA GLY A 212 35.71 -0.57 -9.93
C GLY A 212 35.14 0.67 -10.62
N GLU A 213 35.76 1.09 -11.72
CA GLU A 213 35.36 2.31 -12.43
C GLU A 213 34.02 2.15 -13.17
N SER A 214 33.32 3.28 -13.36
CA SER A 214 31.99 3.34 -13.96
C SER A 214 32.03 3.25 -15.49
N THR A 215 32.49 2.11 -16.02
CA THR A 215 32.63 1.87 -17.47
C THR A 215 31.83 0.67 -17.97
N ALA A 216 31.36 -0.21 -17.07
CA ALA A 216 30.59 -1.38 -17.44
C ALA A 216 29.10 -1.07 -17.61
N ALA A 217 28.52 -1.51 -18.73
CA ALA A 217 27.07 -1.51 -18.91
C ALA A 217 26.43 -2.49 -17.90
N LEU A 218 25.71 -1.95 -16.92
CA LEU A 218 25.00 -2.75 -15.92
C LEU A 218 23.94 -3.64 -16.59
N GLN A 219 24.12 -4.95 -16.51
CA GLN A 219 23.18 -5.93 -17.04
C GLN A 219 22.11 -6.25 -15.99
N ILE A 220 20.95 -5.59 -16.08
CA ILE A 220 19.83 -5.88 -15.19
C ILE A 220 19.09 -7.15 -15.66
N PRO A 221 18.86 -8.14 -14.77
CA PRO A 221 18.06 -9.31 -15.06
C PRO A 221 16.68 -8.97 -15.66
N ALA A 222 16.26 -9.72 -16.67
CA ALA A 222 14.98 -9.52 -17.34
C ALA A 222 13.77 -9.68 -16.41
N THR A 223 13.90 -10.45 -15.32
CA THR A 223 12.88 -10.61 -14.28
C THR A 223 12.55 -9.30 -13.60
N LEU A 224 13.56 -8.50 -13.25
CA LEU A 224 13.40 -7.19 -12.59
C LEU A 224 12.85 -6.12 -13.54
N LYS A 225 13.15 -6.20 -14.84
CA LYS A 225 12.64 -5.24 -15.84
C LYS A 225 11.14 -5.41 -16.11
N LYS A 226 10.61 -6.64 -16.03
CA LYS A 226 9.21 -6.94 -16.39
C LYS A 226 8.20 -6.52 -15.30
N THR A 227 8.64 -6.36 -14.06
CA THR A 227 7.77 -6.18 -12.88
C THR A 227 7.58 -4.74 -12.43
N ASP A 228 8.14 -3.74 -13.15
CA ASP A 228 8.18 -2.32 -12.71
C ASP A 228 8.71 -2.20 -11.27
N PHE A 229 9.75 -2.99 -10.98
CA PHE A 229 10.25 -3.32 -9.63
C PHE A 229 10.42 -2.10 -8.71
N GLY A 230 11.20 -1.10 -9.13
CA GLY A 230 11.62 -0.04 -8.21
C GLY A 230 10.55 1.01 -7.90
N ARG A 231 9.38 0.94 -8.53
CA ARG A 231 8.37 1.97 -8.37
C ARG A 231 7.90 2.03 -6.91
N GLY A 232 7.96 3.20 -6.26
CA GLY A 232 7.64 3.41 -4.83
C GLY A 232 8.38 2.53 -3.83
N MET A 233 9.55 2.04 -4.23
CA MET A 233 10.62 1.67 -3.33
C MET A 233 11.52 2.89 -3.15
N ALA A 234 11.94 3.14 -1.91
CA ALA A 234 12.82 4.25 -1.58
C ALA A 234 13.90 3.82 -0.57
N ILE A 235 15.10 4.34 -0.76
CA ILE A 235 16.21 4.25 0.19
C ILE A 235 16.42 5.66 0.72
N VAL A 236 16.37 5.83 2.04
CA VAL A 236 16.57 7.13 2.70
C VAL A 236 17.80 6.99 3.60
N LEU A 237 18.90 7.61 3.16
CA LEU A 237 20.20 7.48 3.80
C LEU A 237 20.53 8.75 4.60
N PHE A 238 20.68 8.61 5.90
CA PHE A 238 21.09 9.68 6.82
C PHE A 238 22.60 9.62 7.04
N THR A 239 23.32 10.70 6.74
CA THR A 239 24.80 10.77 6.78
C THR A 239 25.28 12.20 7.06
N ASP A 240 26.57 12.41 7.35
CA ASP A 240 27.20 13.73 7.39
C ASP A 240 27.61 14.23 5.98
N GLY A 241 27.42 13.41 4.94
CA GLY A 241 27.70 13.74 3.54
C GLY A 241 29.06 13.27 3.05
N ARG A 242 29.93 12.76 3.93
CA ARG A 242 31.26 12.24 3.59
C ARG A 242 31.18 10.80 3.08
N ILE A 243 30.52 10.63 1.94
CA ILE A 243 30.46 9.33 1.27
C ILE A 243 31.57 9.24 0.22
N GLU A 244 32.44 8.26 0.39
CA GLU A 244 33.47 7.92 -0.58
C GLU A 244 32.85 7.18 -1.79
N ALA A 245 33.35 7.49 -2.98
CA ALA A 245 32.88 6.84 -4.21
C ALA A 245 33.44 5.43 -4.40
N ASN A 246 34.52 5.06 -3.71
CA ASN A 246 35.23 3.76 -3.77
C ASN A 246 35.58 3.34 -5.21
N LYS A 247 36.59 3.99 -5.78
CA LYS A 247 37.00 3.83 -7.19
C LYS A 247 38.38 3.23 -7.37
N SER A 248 39.19 3.19 -6.32
CA SER A 248 40.59 2.81 -6.43
C SER A 248 40.74 1.30 -6.67
N THR A 249 41.89 0.89 -7.21
CA THR A 249 42.22 -0.54 -7.35
C THR A 249 42.27 -1.24 -6.00
N GLU A 250 42.71 -0.55 -4.95
CA GLU A 250 42.70 -1.06 -3.57
C GLU A 250 41.27 -1.34 -3.07
N ASP A 251 40.30 -0.49 -3.42
CA ASP A 251 38.90 -0.68 -3.05
C ASP A 251 38.32 -1.94 -3.70
N VAL A 252 38.69 -2.19 -4.97
CA VAL A 252 38.28 -3.39 -5.71
C VAL A 252 38.88 -4.65 -5.09
N GLU A 253 40.16 -4.62 -4.71
CA GLU A 253 40.82 -5.74 -4.02
C GLU A 253 40.19 -6.04 -2.66
N LYS A 254 39.73 -5.01 -1.94
CA LYS A 254 38.95 -5.14 -0.70
C LYS A 254 37.50 -5.58 -0.95
N GLY A 255 37.05 -5.67 -2.20
CA GLY A 255 35.70 -6.05 -2.57
C GLY A 255 34.64 -4.99 -2.24
N LEU A 256 35.05 -3.72 -2.14
CA LEU A 256 34.17 -2.59 -1.88
C LEU A 256 33.41 -2.20 -3.15
N LEU A 257 32.15 -1.83 -2.96
CA LEU A 257 31.29 -1.40 -4.06
C LEU A 257 31.52 0.08 -4.35
N ASN A 258 31.53 0.45 -5.62
CA ASN A 258 31.56 1.84 -6.03
C ASN A 258 30.18 2.46 -5.83
N PHE A 259 30.09 3.52 -5.03
CA PHE A 259 28.80 4.12 -4.70
C PHE A 259 28.10 4.73 -5.92
N VAL A 260 28.85 5.29 -6.86
CA VAL A 260 28.29 5.85 -8.11
C VAL A 260 27.64 4.75 -8.96
N ASN A 261 28.26 3.57 -9.03
CA ASN A 261 27.69 2.43 -9.74
C ASN A 261 26.40 1.93 -9.05
N VAL A 262 26.38 1.91 -7.71
CA VAL A 262 25.18 1.57 -6.93
C VAL A 262 24.04 2.55 -7.20
N ILE A 263 24.33 3.86 -7.25
CA ILE A 263 23.34 4.90 -7.62
C ILE A 263 22.83 4.66 -9.04
N GLY A 264 23.73 4.32 -9.98
CA GLY A 264 23.37 3.96 -11.36
C GLY A 264 22.40 2.78 -11.42
N LEU A 265 22.66 1.72 -10.64
CA LEU A 265 21.77 0.56 -10.55
C LEU A 265 20.41 0.93 -9.95
N VAL A 266 20.39 1.69 -8.84
CA VAL A 266 19.17 2.20 -8.21
C VAL A 266 18.31 2.98 -9.22
N LYS A 267 18.94 3.88 -10.00
CA LYS A 267 18.28 4.66 -11.06
C LYS A 267 17.66 3.75 -12.12
N GLN A 268 18.42 2.78 -12.61
CA GLN A 268 17.95 1.86 -13.66
C GLN A 268 16.85 0.91 -13.17
N LEU A 269 16.85 0.54 -11.88
CA LEU A 269 15.79 -0.25 -11.26
C LEU A 269 14.52 0.57 -10.98
N GLY A 270 14.59 1.90 -11.05
CA GLY A 270 13.47 2.81 -10.79
C GLY A 270 13.24 3.13 -9.31
N ILE A 271 14.19 2.75 -8.43
CA ILE A 271 14.16 3.00 -6.99
C ILE A 271 14.57 4.45 -6.73
N LYS A 272 13.97 5.08 -5.73
CA LYS A 272 14.38 6.43 -5.30
C LYS A 272 15.42 6.38 -4.19
N LEU A 273 16.51 7.13 -4.34
CA LEU A 273 17.52 7.28 -3.29
C LEU A 273 17.54 8.72 -2.79
N TYR A 274 17.29 8.90 -1.51
CA TYR A 274 17.31 10.19 -0.84
C TYR A 274 18.47 10.23 0.13
N LEU A 275 19.35 11.22 -0.02
CA LEU A 275 20.41 11.49 0.94
C LEU A 275 19.96 12.62 1.85
N VAL A 276 19.93 12.35 3.15
CA VAL A 276 19.65 13.34 4.20
C VAL A 276 20.98 13.64 4.89
N VAL A 277 21.53 14.80 4.58
CA VAL A 277 22.89 15.21 4.96
C VAL A 277 22.83 16.14 6.17
N VAL A 278 23.40 15.71 7.29
CA VAL A 278 23.39 16.48 8.53
C VAL A 278 24.71 17.23 8.67
N GLY A 279 24.68 18.54 8.41
CA GLY A 279 25.79 19.43 8.76
C GLY A 279 27.05 19.37 7.90
N GLY A 280 27.04 18.63 6.79
CA GLY A 280 28.14 18.59 5.82
C GLY A 280 27.68 18.78 4.39
N ASP A 281 28.58 18.50 3.45
CA ASP A 281 28.31 18.57 2.02
C ASP A 281 28.69 17.24 1.34
N VAL A 282 28.08 16.98 0.20
CA VAL A 282 28.24 15.74 -0.55
C VAL A 282 29.28 15.92 -1.64
N ALA A 283 30.14 14.92 -1.81
CA ALA A 283 31.12 14.90 -2.90
C ALA A 283 30.45 15.15 -4.26
N GLY A 284 31.05 16.01 -5.09
CA GLY A 284 30.47 16.45 -6.35
C GLY A 284 30.08 15.31 -7.31
N GLU A 285 30.86 14.22 -7.31
CA GLU A 285 30.59 13.04 -8.13
C GLU A 285 29.33 12.29 -7.69
N VAL A 286 29.15 12.11 -6.38
CA VAL A 286 27.97 11.47 -5.79
C VAL A 286 26.73 12.33 -6.04
N ARG A 287 26.87 13.65 -5.92
CA ARG A 287 25.81 14.59 -6.25
C ARG A 287 25.40 14.53 -7.72
N LEU A 288 26.36 14.55 -8.63
CA LEU A 288 26.09 14.42 -10.07
C LEU A 288 25.43 13.09 -10.40
N ALA A 289 25.85 11.99 -9.76
CA ALA A 289 25.22 10.68 -9.94
C ALA A 289 23.76 10.64 -9.44
N LEU A 290 23.48 11.31 -8.31
CA LEU A 290 22.15 11.27 -7.68
C LEU A 290 21.14 12.21 -8.36
N GLU A 291 21.52 13.47 -8.55
CA GLU A 291 20.65 14.52 -9.11
C GLU A 291 20.62 14.47 -10.65
N GLY A 292 21.66 13.90 -11.28
CA GLY A 292 21.83 13.89 -12.73
C GLY A 292 22.29 15.24 -13.29
N ALA A 293 22.79 15.23 -14.52
CA ALA A 293 22.89 16.47 -15.30
C ALA A 293 21.47 16.98 -15.63
N ALA A 294 21.29 18.29 -15.77
CA ALA A 294 19.99 18.99 -15.86
C ALA A 294 18.97 18.49 -16.93
N ALA A 295 19.35 17.52 -17.77
CA ALA A 295 18.51 16.91 -18.81
C ALA A 295 18.24 15.39 -18.61
N GLU A 296 18.81 14.76 -17.58
CA GLU A 296 18.62 13.33 -17.32
C GLU A 296 17.65 13.06 -16.16
N SER A 297 17.03 11.88 -16.17
CA SER A 297 16.25 11.38 -15.04
C SER A 297 17.13 11.23 -13.80
N SER A 298 16.73 11.84 -12.68
CA SER A 298 17.48 11.74 -11.42
C SER A 298 17.21 10.40 -10.71
N ALA A 299 18.25 9.85 -10.07
CA ALA A 299 18.13 8.70 -9.18
C ALA A 299 17.41 9.09 -7.88
N GLY A 300 17.54 10.34 -7.47
CA GLY A 300 16.79 10.93 -6.38
C GLY A 300 17.21 12.36 -6.09
N GLN A 301 17.30 12.74 -4.81
CA GLN A 301 17.58 14.11 -4.37
C GLN A 301 18.38 14.13 -3.06
N ILE A 302 19.16 15.19 -2.87
CA ILE A 302 19.87 15.47 -1.62
C ILE A 302 19.05 16.49 -0.81
N PHE A 303 18.91 16.22 0.49
CA PHE A 303 18.31 17.11 1.46
C PHE A 303 19.35 17.47 2.50
N TYR A 304 19.58 18.77 2.66
CA TYR A 304 20.49 19.28 3.68
C TYR A 304 19.69 19.58 4.95
N MET A 305 20.15 19.01 6.06
CA MET A 305 19.65 19.29 7.39
C MET A 305 20.64 20.16 8.16
N PRO A 306 20.14 21.12 8.96
CA PRO A 306 20.98 21.89 9.85
C PRO A 306 21.65 20.95 10.87
N ARG A 307 22.82 21.37 11.38
CA ARG A 307 23.50 20.64 12.46
C ARG A 307 22.60 20.55 13.68
N THR A 308 21.87 21.62 13.98
CA THR A 308 20.95 21.71 15.11
C THR A 308 19.61 21.05 14.81
N LEU A 309 18.99 20.49 15.85
CA LEU A 309 17.67 19.90 15.75
C LEU A 309 16.59 20.96 15.48
N ASP A 310 16.14 21.07 14.22
CA ASP A 310 14.97 21.86 13.85
C ASP A 310 13.86 20.92 13.34
N LYS A 311 12.90 20.64 14.22
CA LYS A 311 11.73 19.79 13.92
C LYS A 311 10.91 20.30 12.73
N THR A 312 10.92 21.60 12.46
CA THR A 312 10.15 22.18 11.35
C THR A 312 10.81 21.89 10.00
N GLN A 313 12.14 22.00 9.91
CA GLN A 313 12.90 21.66 8.70
C GLN A 313 12.92 20.15 8.44
N ILE A 314 13.06 19.36 9.51
CA ILE A 314 12.81 17.92 9.53
C ILE A 314 11.48 17.65 8.81
N ASN A 315 10.36 18.17 9.34
CA ASN A 315 9.04 18.00 8.73
C ASN A 315 8.97 18.47 7.27
N ALA A 316 9.63 19.57 6.91
CA ALA A 316 9.66 20.08 5.53
C ALA A 316 10.36 19.11 4.56
N VAL A 317 11.51 18.56 4.96
CA VAL A 317 12.23 17.52 4.20
C VAL A 317 11.35 16.29 4.04
N TYR A 318 10.72 15.79 5.11
CA TYR A 318 9.82 14.63 5.01
C TYR A 318 8.62 14.90 4.11
N ASN A 319 7.96 16.05 4.24
CA ASN A 319 6.82 16.39 3.40
C ASN A 319 7.21 16.44 1.92
N LYS A 320 8.42 16.93 1.62
CA LYS A 320 8.97 16.93 0.27
C LYS A 320 9.23 15.51 -0.23
N ILE A 321 9.86 14.65 0.55
CA ILE A 321 10.06 13.23 0.20
C ILE A 321 8.69 12.55 -0.04
N ASN A 322 7.73 12.74 0.88
CA ASN A 322 6.42 12.12 0.78
C ASN A 322 5.64 12.56 -0.47
N ALA A 323 5.74 13.85 -0.83
CA ALA A 323 5.13 14.40 -2.03
C ALA A 323 5.75 13.85 -3.32
N LEU A 324 7.06 13.58 -3.32
CA LEU A 324 7.80 13.02 -4.45
C LEU A 324 7.52 11.52 -4.65
N GLU A 325 7.08 10.82 -3.60
CA GLU A 325 6.85 9.37 -3.60
C GLU A 325 5.37 8.99 -3.74
N LYS A 326 4.61 9.47 -4.72
CA LYS A 326 3.24 8.96 -4.92
C LYS A 326 3.29 7.60 -5.65
N ASN A 327 2.90 6.50 -5.00
CA ASN A 327 2.86 5.18 -5.64
C ASN A 327 1.69 4.27 -5.20
N ARG A 328 1.31 3.30 -6.07
CA ARG A 328 0.10 2.45 -6.06
C ARG A 328 0.37 0.95 -6.14
N LEU A 329 1.42 0.43 -5.50
CA LEU A 329 1.91 -0.92 -5.83
C LEU A 329 1.42 -2.07 -4.96
N LEU A 330 0.91 -1.87 -3.74
CA LEU A 330 0.52 -3.04 -2.94
C LEU A 330 -0.90 -3.46 -3.29
N VAL A 331 -1.06 -4.66 -3.83
CA VAL A 331 -2.39 -5.22 -4.12
C VAL A 331 -2.88 -5.97 -2.89
N LYS A 332 -3.87 -5.41 -2.18
CA LYS A 332 -4.63 -6.17 -1.21
C LYS A 332 -5.60 -7.08 -1.97
N LEU A 333 -5.37 -8.38 -1.87
CA LEU A 333 -6.32 -9.39 -2.35
C LEU A 333 -7.42 -9.55 -1.31
N GLU A 334 -8.55 -8.87 -1.52
CA GLU A 334 -9.73 -9.10 -0.69
C GLU A 334 -10.67 -10.08 -1.38
N LYS A 335 -11.03 -11.15 -0.66
CA LYS A 335 -12.05 -12.10 -1.10
C LYS A 335 -13.43 -11.45 -0.91
N ARG A 336 -13.92 -10.75 -1.94
CA ARG A 336 -15.27 -10.18 -1.97
C ARG A 336 -16.26 -11.24 -2.46
N LYS A 337 -17.42 -11.32 -1.81
CA LYS A 337 -18.54 -12.13 -2.28
C LYS A 337 -19.41 -11.27 -3.20
N LYS A 338 -19.83 -11.82 -4.34
CA LYS A 338 -20.71 -11.16 -5.31
C LYS A 338 -22.11 -11.10 -4.71
N ASP A 339 -22.59 -9.89 -4.48
CA ASP A 339 -23.92 -9.63 -3.93
C ASP A 339 -24.99 -9.76 -5.01
N THR A 340 -26.12 -10.38 -4.66
CA THR A 340 -27.29 -10.51 -5.54
C THR A 340 -28.36 -9.45 -5.26
N ARG A 341 -28.13 -8.56 -4.27
CA ARG A 341 -29.06 -7.49 -3.88
C ARG A 341 -29.54 -6.65 -5.05
N GLY A 342 -28.60 -6.12 -5.83
CA GLY A 342 -28.88 -5.22 -6.95
C GLY A 342 -29.85 -5.81 -7.98
N PRO A 343 -29.50 -6.93 -8.66
CA PRO A 343 -30.37 -7.51 -9.67
C PRO A 343 -31.72 -7.99 -9.12
N LEU A 344 -31.76 -8.53 -7.89
CA LEU A 344 -33.01 -8.95 -7.26
C LEU A 344 -33.91 -7.76 -6.91
N ALA A 345 -33.35 -6.66 -6.40
CA ALA A 345 -34.11 -5.45 -6.07
C ALA A 345 -34.67 -4.77 -7.32
N VAL A 346 -33.89 -4.69 -8.41
CA VAL A 346 -34.37 -4.15 -9.70
C VAL A 346 -35.49 -5.02 -10.26
N THR A 347 -35.35 -6.35 -10.23
CA THR A 347 -36.39 -7.27 -10.70
C THR A 347 -37.67 -7.14 -9.87
N ALA A 348 -37.55 -7.01 -8.54
CA ALA A 348 -38.69 -6.78 -7.66
C ALA A 348 -39.39 -5.42 -7.96
N ALA A 349 -38.61 -4.36 -8.21
CA ALA A 349 -39.15 -3.04 -8.56
C ALA A 349 -39.91 -3.08 -9.90
N VAL A 350 -39.37 -3.76 -10.93
CA VAL A 350 -40.05 -3.94 -12.22
C VAL A 350 -41.37 -4.69 -12.06
N LEU A 351 -41.40 -5.73 -11.22
CA LEU A 351 -42.64 -6.48 -10.96
C LEU A 351 -43.68 -5.66 -10.17
N LEU A 352 -43.26 -4.77 -9.27
CA LEU A 352 -44.16 -3.84 -8.59
C LEU A 352 -44.74 -2.80 -9.55
N VAL A 353 -43.94 -2.27 -10.47
CA VAL A 353 -44.42 -1.36 -11.52
C VAL A 353 -45.41 -2.07 -12.44
N ALA A 354 -45.10 -3.31 -12.84
CA ALA A 354 -46.00 -4.14 -13.63
C ALA A 354 -47.31 -4.43 -12.89
N TYR A 355 -47.26 -4.70 -11.58
CA TYR A 355 -48.45 -4.85 -10.73
C TYR A 355 -49.29 -3.58 -10.70
N TRP A 356 -48.67 -2.41 -10.54
CA TRP A 356 -49.38 -1.13 -10.52
C TRP A 356 -50.04 -0.82 -11.88
N MET A 357 -49.33 -1.06 -12.98
CA MET A 357 -49.89 -0.94 -14.34
C MET A 357 -51.08 -1.89 -14.55
N PHE A 358 -50.98 -3.14 -14.09
CA PHE A 358 -52.05 -4.13 -14.21
C PHE A 358 -53.31 -3.76 -13.41
N GLN A 359 -53.18 -2.94 -12.36
CA GLN A 359 -54.32 -2.42 -11.60
C GLN A 359 -54.95 -1.16 -12.21
N ILE A 360 -54.17 -0.34 -12.89
CA ILE A 360 -54.64 0.92 -13.50
C ILE A 360 -55.32 0.67 -14.85
N LEU A 361 -54.86 -0.35 -15.60
CA LEU A 361 -55.42 -0.68 -16.91
C LEU A 361 -56.88 -1.17 -16.82
N PRO A 362 -57.83 -0.52 -17.54
CA PRO A 362 -59.26 -0.87 -17.46
C PRO A 362 -59.58 -2.27 -18.00
N ALA A 363 -58.75 -2.83 -18.90
CA ALA A 363 -58.94 -4.14 -19.51
C ALA A 363 -58.66 -5.34 -18.57
N THR A 364 -57.92 -5.11 -17.48
CA THR A 364 -57.43 -6.13 -16.54
C THR A 364 -58.07 -6.00 -15.15
N ARG A 365 -58.88 -4.96 -14.92
CA ARG A 365 -59.63 -4.76 -13.69
C ARG A 365 -60.67 -5.89 -13.53
N LYS A 366 -60.77 -6.45 -12.33
CA LYS A 366 -61.89 -7.34 -11.97
C LYS A 366 -63.17 -6.49 -12.07
N ILE A 367 -64.02 -6.78 -13.05
CA ILE A 367 -65.41 -6.30 -13.10
C ILE A 367 -66.23 -7.26 -12.26
#